data_AF-A0A1X7VT48-F1
#
_entry.id   AF-A0A1X7VT48-F1
#
_cell.length_a   1.000
_cell.length_b   1.000
_cell.length_c   1.000
_cell.angle_alpha   90.00
_cell.angle_beta   90.00
_cell.angle_gamma   90.00
#
_symmetry.space_group_name_H-M   'P 1'
#
loop_
_entity.id
_entity.type
_entity.pdbx_description
1 polymer ?
#
loop_
_entity_poly.entity_id
_entity_poly.type
_entity_poly.pdbx_seq_one_letter_code
_entity_poly.pdbx_strand_id
1 'polypeptide(L)'
;MSCCCAGEGEPTCIYWIGQADTARLKARFWLQYGIINCIVFGICILFTWLVYAFPVIGAILGYIALKKFDDGNEEGCDSYTKYSMIVSIVGTVLCSIFVVLATIGIALNNA
;
A
#
# COMPACT_ATOMS: atom_id res chain seq x y z
N MET A 1 28.06 11.94 16.42
CA MET A 1 27.73 11.02 15.32
C MET A 1 26.96 9.86 15.92
N SER A 2 25.63 9.97 16.01
CA SER A 2 24.79 8.89 16.52
C SER A 2 24.27 8.07 15.35
N CYS A 3 24.62 6.79 15.35
CA CYS A 3 24.01 5.76 14.51
C CYS A 3 22.48 5.83 14.65
N CYS A 4 21.80 5.93 13.52
CA CYS A 4 20.36 5.75 13.39
C CYS A 4 19.98 4.29 13.67
N CYS A 5 20.04 3.86 14.92
CA CYS A 5 19.30 2.69 15.36
C CYS A 5 17.82 3.08 15.37
N ALA A 6 17.08 2.57 14.39
CA ALA A 6 15.63 2.58 14.34
C ALA A 6 15.09 2.13 15.71
N GLY A 7 14.16 2.90 16.28
CA GLY A 7 13.60 2.58 17.60
C GLY A 7 13.02 1.17 17.60
N GLU A 8 13.05 0.48 18.73
CA GLU A 8 12.63 -0.94 18.91
C GLU A 8 11.17 -1.26 18.48
N GLY A 9 10.43 -0.30 17.90
CA GLY A 9 9.11 -0.46 17.31
C GLY A 9 8.99 -0.07 15.83
N GLU A 10 10.11 0.19 15.14
CA GLU A 10 10.16 0.64 13.74
C GLU A 10 10.46 -0.54 12.80
N PRO A 11 9.46 -1.05 12.05
CA PRO A 11 9.65 -2.19 11.20
C PRO A 11 10.23 -1.75 9.85
N THR A 12 11.50 -2.08 9.62
CA THR A 12 12.13 -1.99 8.30
C THR A 12 11.58 -3.09 7.38
N CYS A 13 11.54 -2.87 6.05
CA CYS A 13 10.99 -3.81 5.06
C CYS A 13 11.51 -5.26 5.17
N ILE A 14 12.70 -5.48 5.75
CA ILE A 14 13.34 -6.80 5.90
C ILE A 14 12.90 -7.51 7.19
N TYR A 15 12.47 -6.78 8.22
CA TYR A 15 12.07 -7.32 9.53
C TYR A 15 10.73 -8.10 9.50
N TRP A 16 10.05 -8.10 8.35
CA TRP A 16 8.68 -8.60 8.14
C TRP A 16 8.57 -10.09 7.85
N ILE A 17 9.63 -10.74 7.37
CA ILE A 17 9.56 -12.13 6.88
C ILE A 17 9.49 -13.16 8.03
N GLY A 18 9.78 -12.77 9.29
CA GLY A 18 9.91 -13.69 10.42
C GLY A 18 8.83 -13.63 11.53
N GLN A 19 7.91 -12.66 11.55
CA GLN A 19 6.94 -12.45 12.65
C GLN A 19 5.47 -12.39 12.20
N ALA A 20 5.11 -13.23 11.22
CA ALA A 20 3.94 -13.11 10.35
C ALA A 20 2.52 -13.20 10.97
N ASP A 21 2.33 -13.27 12.30
CA ASP A 21 1.01 -13.68 12.84
C ASP A 21 0.23 -12.70 13.72
N THR A 22 0.69 -11.46 13.93
CA THR A 22 -0.12 -10.48 14.68
C THR A 22 -0.93 -9.56 13.76
N ALA A 23 -2.20 -9.28 14.11
CA ALA A 23 -3.10 -8.43 13.34
C ALA A 23 -2.52 -7.02 13.10
N ARG A 24 -1.79 -6.49 14.09
CA ARG A 24 -1.08 -5.21 14.01
C ARG A 24 -0.01 -5.17 12.91
N LEU A 25 0.75 -6.25 12.76
CA LEU A 25 1.76 -6.33 11.70
C LEU A 25 1.05 -6.33 10.35
N LYS A 26 0.04 -7.18 10.15
CA LYS A 26 -0.71 -7.22 8.88
C LYS A 26 -1.26 -5.83 8.49
N ALA A 27 -1.83 -5.09 9.45
CA ALA A 27 -2.29 -3.72 9.21
C ALA A 27 -1.16 -2.76 8.79
N ARG A 28 0.00 -2.80 9.47
CA ARG A 28 1.19 -2.00 9.11
C ARG A 28 1.76 -2.37 7.74
N PHE A 29 1.75 -3.66 7.36
CA PHE A 29 2.24 -4.11 6.05
C PHE A 29 1.40 -3.48 4.94
N TRP A 30 0.07 -3.59 5.05
CA TRP A 30 -0.84 -3.06 4.04
C TRP A 30 -0.83 -1.52 3.98
N LEU A 31 -0.62 -0.86 5.12
CA LEU A 31 -0.35 0.58 5.16
C LEU A 31 0.92 0.92 4.37
N GLN A 32 2.04 0.26 4.64
CA GLN A 32 3.31 0.50 3.94
C GLN A 32 3.20 0.18 2.45
N TYR A 33 2.53 -0.92 2.09
CA TYR A 33 2.26 -1.30 0.71
C TYR A 33 1.42 -0.24 -0.02
N GLY A 34 0.38 0.31 0.63
CA GLY A 34 -0.40 1.43 0.11
C GLY A 34 0.45 2.68 -0.15
N ILE A 35 1.31 3.05 0.81
CA ILE A 35 2.22 4.21 0.69
C ILE A 35 3.23 4.03 -0.45
N ILE A 36 3.86 2.85 -0.55
CA ILE A 36 4.80 2.56 -1.64
C ILE A 36 4.09 2.66 -2.99
N ASN A 37 2.89 2.11 -3.11
CA ASN A 37 2.09 2.26 -4.32
C ASN A 37 1.74 3.71 -4.62
N CYS A 38 1.40 4.54 -3.62
CA CYS A 38 1.21 5.97 -3.83
C CYS A 38 2.45 6.64 -4.44
N ILE A 39 3.65 6.30 -3.96
CA ILE A 39 4.91 6.88 -4.46
C ILE A 39 5.20 6.38 -5.88
N VAL A 40 5.14 5.06 -6.10
CA VAL A 40 5.41 4.44 -7.39
C VAL A 40 4.43 4.94 -8.45
N PHE A 41 3.13 4.95 -8.14
CA PHE A 41 2.12 5.48 -9.06
C PHE A 41 2.19 7.00 -9.20
N GLY A 42 2.57 7.73 -8.15
CA GLY A 42 2.83 9.17 -8.19
C GLY A 42 3.84 9.55 -9.27
N ILE A 43 4.91 8.76 -9.43
CA ILE A 43 5.93 8.96 -10.47
C ILE A 43 5.39 8.62 -11.86
N CYS A 44 4.45 7.69 -11.97
CA CYS A 44 3.84 7.30 -13.25
C CYS A 44 2.74 8.27 -13.72
N ILE A 45 2.31 9.25 -12.92
CA ILE A 45 1.17 10.12 -13.22
C ILE A 45 1.59 11.34 -14.03
N LEU A 46 1.39 11.19 -15.34
CA LEU A 46 0.95 12.28 -16.21
C LEU A 46 -0.49 12.08 -16.71
N PHE A 47 -1.19 10.97 -16.40
CA PHE A 47 -2.41 10.63 -17.17
C PHE A 47 -3.71 10.18 -16.45
N THR A 48 -3.74 9.73 -15.19
CA THR A 48 -5.03 9.23 -14.61
C THR A 48 -5.16 9.39 -13.08
N TRP A 49 -5.74 10.51 -12.65
CA TRP A 49 -6.11 10.81 -11.26
C TRP A 49 -7.00 9.75 -10.58
N LEU A 50 -7.86 9.06 -11.34
CA LEU A 50 -8.72 7.97 -10.85
C LEU A 50 -7.94 6.76 -10.33
N VAL A 51 -6.83 6.41 -10.98
CA VAL A 51 -5.99 5.28 -10.57
C VAL A 51 -5.21 5.62 -9.30
N TYR A 52 -4.91 6.91 -9.08
CA TYR A 52 -4.24 7.39 -7.88
C TYR A 52 -5.11 7.37 -6.62
N ALA A 53 -6.43 7.46 -6.76
CA ALA A 53 -7.33 7.42 -5.61
C ALA A 53 -7.26 6.07 -4.86
N PHE A 54 -7.04 4.96 -5.57
CA PHE A 54 -6.97 3.62 -4.98
C PHE A 54 -5.83 3.43 -3.96
N PRO A 55 -4.55 3.67 -4.30
CA PRO A 55 -3.45 3.49 -3.34
C PRO A 55 -3.59 4.44 -2.14
N VAL A 56 -4.10 5.65 -2.34
CA VAL A 56 -4.35 6.62 -1.25
C VAL A 56 -5.43 6.09 -0.30
N ILE A 57 -6.55 5.60 -0.83
CA ILE A 57 -7.61 5.01 -0.01
C ILE A 57 -7.09 3.74 0.71
N GLY A 58 -6.28 2.93 0.03
CA GLY A 58 -5.62 1.75 0.63
C GLY A 58 -4.77 2.12 1.85
N ALA A 59 -3.97 3.18 1.76
CA ALA A 59 -3.17 3.70 2.87
C ALA A 59 -4.04 4.26 4.02
N ILE A 60 -5.09 5.02 3.72
CA ILE A 60 -6.02 5.54 4.75
C ILE A 60 -6.69 4.39 5.51
N LEU A 61 -7.14 3.35 4.81
CA LEU A 61 -7.74 2.17 5.43
C LEU A 61 -6.75 1.41 6.31
N GLY A 62 -5.49 1.28 5.88
CA GLY A 62 -4.42 0.67 6.68
C GLY A 62 -4.12 1.46 7.96
N TYR A 63 -4.18 2.79 7.89
CA TYR A 63 -4.03 3.67 9.05
C TYR A 63 -5.21 3.54 10.02
N ILE A 64 -6.44 3.47 9.51
CA ILE A 64 -7.64 3.24 10.34
C ILE A 64 -7.56 1.87 11.04
N ALA A 65 -7.10 0.83 10.34
CA ALA A 65 -6.90 -0.50 10.92
C ALA A 65 -5.94 -0.46 12.11
N LEU A 66 -4.84 0.28 11.98
CA LEU A 66 -3.88 0.45 13.07
C LEU A 66 -4.46 1.20 14.26
N LYS A 67 -5.20 2.28 14.00
CA LYS A 67 -5.86 3.02 15.06
C LYS A 67 -6.88 2.16 15.81
N LYS A 68 -7.64 1.31 15.09
CA LYS A 68 -8.57 0.35 15.70
C LYS A 68 -7.87 -0.70 16.55
N PHE A 69 -6.67 -1.13 16.16
CA PHE A 69 -5.83 -2.00 16.98
C PHE A 69 -5.37 -1.31 18.27
N ASP A 70 -4.87 -0.07 18.16
CA ASP A 70 -4.43 0.71 19.33
C ASP A 70 -5.61 1.06 20.27
N ASP A 71 -6.85 1.15 19.75
CA ASP A 71 -8.10 1.30 20.52
C ASP A 71 -8.57 -0.03 21.19
N GLY A 72 -7.87 -1.15 20.99
CA GLY A 72 -8.24 -2.47 21.53
C GLY A 72 -9.38 -3.17 20.78
N ASN A 73 -9.74 -2.72 19.59
CA ASN A 73 -10.80 -3.30 18.75
C ASN A 73 -10.20 -4.18 17.63
N GLU A 74 -9.95 -5.45 17.95
CA GLU A 74 -9.30 -6.40 17.06
C GLU A 74 -10.15 -6.76 15.82
N GLU A 75 -11.48 -6.88 15.95
CA GLU A 75 -12.39 -7.14 14.82
C GLU A 75 -12.38 -5.99 13.80
N GLY A 76 -12.32 -4.76 14.30
CA GLY A 76 -12.15 -3.57 13.48
C GLY A 76 -10.81 -3.59 12.75
N CYS A 77 -9.71 -3.90 13.46
CA CYS A 77 -8.39 -4.01 12.86
C CYS A 77 -8.37 -5.02 11.71
N ASP A 78 -8.91 -6.22 11.90
CA ASP A 78 -8.90 -7.26 10.85
C ASP A 78 -9.76 -6.85 9.63
N SER A 79 -10.94 -6.28 9.87
CA SER A 79 -11.84 -5.83 8.80
C SER A 79 -11.22 -4.72 7.94
N TYR A 80 -10.69 -3.66 8.57
CA TYR A 80 -10.05 -2.56 7.85
C TYR A 80 -8.73 -2.98 7.19
N THR A 81 -8.00 -3.95 7.77
CA THR A 81 -6.82 -4.55 7.13
C THR A 81 -7.20 -5.27 5.84
N LYS A 82 -8.28 -6.07 5.85
CA LYS A 82 -8.80 -6.74 4.65
C LYS A 82 -9.24 -5.74 3.58
N TYR A 83 -9.91 -4.65 3.96
CA TYR A 83 -10.28 -3.61 3.01
C TYR A 83 -9.06 -2.88 2.42
N SER A 84 -8.07 -2.54 3.26
CA SER A 84 -6.82 -1.94 2.82
C SER A 84 -6.08 -2.84 1.82
N MET A 85 -6.02 -4.15 2.09
CA MET A 85 -5.48 -5.15 1.17
C MET A 85 -6.19 -5.15 -0.17
N ILE A 86 -7.52 -5.32 -0.17
CA ILE A 86 -8.31 -5.43 -1.40
C ILE A 86 -8.13 -4.17 -2.24
N VAL A 87 -8.28 -2.99 -1.64
CA VAL A 87 -8.16 -1.71 -2.36
C VAL A 87 -6.76 -1.52 -2.93
N SER A 88 -5.71 -1.88 -2.18
CA SER A 88 -4.32 -1.75 -2.64
C SER A 88 -4.00 -2.72 -3.78
N ILE A 89 -4.46 -3.97 -3.72
CA ILE A 89 -4.29 -4.96 -4.80
C ILE A 89 -5.05 -4.52 -6.05
N VAL A 90 -6.32 -4.15 -5.91
CA VAL A 90 -7.17 -3.68 -7.03
C VAL A 90 -6.54 -2.46 -7.69
N GLY A 91 -6.08 -1.48 -6.90
CA GLY A 91 -5.37 -0.31 -7.41
C GLY A 91 -4.10 -0.70 -8.18
N THR A 92 -3.32 -1.65 -7.66
CA THR A 92 -2.11 -2.14 -8.33
C THR A 92 -2.44 -2.79 -9.68
N VAL A 93 -3.42 -3.69 -9.72
CA VAL A 93 -3.82 -4.41 -10.93
C VAL A 93 -4.35 -3.45 -11.99
N LEU A 94 -5.22 -2.51 -11.60
CA LEU A 94 -5.75 -1.50 -12.51
C LEU A 94 -4.62 -0.66 -13.12
N CYS A 95 -3.66 -0.22 -12.31
CA CYS A 95 -2.53 0.55 -12.85
C CYS A 95 -1.67 -0.27 -13.81
N SER A 96 -1.37 -1.54 -13.50
CA SER A 96 -0.63 -2.43 -14.40
C SER A 96 -1.33 -2.58 -15.76
N ILE A 97 -2.66 -2.72 -15.79
CA ILE A 97 -3.43 -2.78 -17.03
C ILE A 97 -3.30 -1.47 -17.82
N PHE A 98 -3.42 -0.31 -17.16
CA PHE A 98 -3.26 1.00 -17.81
C PHE A 98 -1.87 1.18 -18.41
N VAL A 99 -0.81 0.79 -17.71
CA VAL A 99 0.57 0.88 -18.22
C VAL A 99 0.73 -0.01 -19.45
N VAL A 100 0.23 -1.24 -19.42
CA VAL A 100 0.28 -2.15 -20.58
C VAL A 100 -0.48 -1.54 -21.77
N LEU A 101 -1.71 -1.06 -21.57
CA LEU A 101 -2.49 -0.42 -22.64
C LEU A 101 -1.78 0.83 -23.20
N ALA A 102 -1.17 1.66 -22.36
CA ALA A 102 -0.43 2.83 -22.79
C ALA A 102 0.80 2.43 -23.64
N THR A 103 1.56 1.43 -23.22
CA THR A 103 2.72 0.94 -23.99
C THR A 103 2.32 0.34 -25.35
N ILE A 104 1.22 -0.41 -25.41
CA ILE A 104 0.68 -0.96 -26.67
C ILE A 104 0.24 0.19 -27.59
N GLY A 105 -0.47 1.19 -27.07
CA GLY A 105 -0.89 2.36 -27.85
C GLY A 105 0.28 3.14 -28.43
N ILE A 106 1.37 3.32 -27.67
CA ILE A 106 2.60 3.96 -28.15
C ILE A 106 3.28 3.10 -29.22
N ALA A 107 3.33 1.78 -29.04
CA ALA A 107 3.94 0.87 -30.02
C ALA A 107 3.18 0.88 -31.36
N LEU A 108 1.84 0.90 -31.33
CA LEU A 108 1.01 0.95 -32.53
C LEU A 108 1.07 2.30 -33.25
N ASN A 109 1.21 3.42 -32.53
CA ASN A 109 1.34 4.75 -33.15
C ASN A 109 2.70 4.98 -33.82
N ASN A 110 3.72 4.20 -33.46
CA ASN A 110 5.07 4.30 -34.02
C ASN A 110 5.40 3.19 -35.04
N ALA A 111 4.45 2.31 -35.35
CA ALA A 111 4.56 1.22 -36.34
C ALA A 111 3.94 1.63 -37.67
#